data_AF-A0A522EBZ6-F1
#
_entry.id   AF-A0A522EBZ6-F1
#
_cell.length_a   1.000
_cell.length_b   1.000
_cell.length_c   1.000
_cell.angle_alpha   90.00
_cell.angle_beta   90.00
_cell.angle_gamma   90.00
#
_symmetry.space_group_name_H-M   'P 1'
#
loop_
_entity.id
_entity.type
_entity.pdbx_description
1 polymer ?
#
loop_
_entity_poly.entity_id
_entity_poly.type
_entity_poly.pdbx_seq_one_letter_code
_entity_poly.pdbx_strand_id
1 'polypeptide(L)'
;MARKNLLRGELALALLTAFALDRLTKWWALAVLRREGTIQVIPNIFHLTFTINSGAAFSILSGKNAFLIFLSLCVIFFIIYSYFRLPASRTTSIAVGL
;
A
#
# COMPACT_ATOMS: atom_id res chain seq x y z
N MET A 1 -3.87 4.48 29.72
CA MET A 1 -2.53 4.19 29.15
C MET A 1 -2.50 2.86 28.40
N ALA A 2 -2.93 1.74 29.00
CA ALA A 2 -2.93 0.40 28.39
C ALA A 2 -3.67 0.29 27.03
N ARG A 3 -4.89 0.84 26.91
CA ARG A 3 -5.67 0.80 25.66
C ARG A 3 -4.97 1.47 24.47
N LYS A 4 -4.21 2.54 24.70
CA LYS A 4 -3.47 3.26 23.64
C LYS A 4 -2.27 2.46 23.13
N ASN A 5 -1.64 1.66 24.00
CA ASN A 5 -0.54 0.77 23.62
C ASN A 5 -1.06 -0.46 22.86
N LEU A 6 -2.20 -1.01 23.27
CA LEU A 6 -2.85 -2.12 22.56
C LEU A 6 -3.23 -1.72 21.12
N LEU A 7 -3.87 -0.56 20.94
CA LEU A 7 -4.22 -0.03 19.61
C LEU A 7 -3.00 0.19 18.72
N ARG A 8 -1.85 0.61 19.29
CA ARG A 8 -0.59 0.76 18.53
C ARG A 8 0.00 -0.58 18.11
N GLY A 9 -0.17 -1.63 18.90
CA GLY A 9 0.28 -2.98 18.57
C GLY A 9 -0.55 -3.62 17.45
N GLU A 10 -1.89 -3.54 17.55
CA GLU A 10 -2.82 -4.00 16.50
C GLU A 10 -2.54 -3.31 15.16
N LEU A 11 -2.32 -2.00 15.23
CA LEU A 11 -1.95 -1.17 14.10
C LEU A 11 -0.65 -1.64 13.42
N ALA A 12 0.42 -1.81 14.21
CA ALA A 12 1.71 -2.24 13.68
C ALA A 12 1.60 -3.62 13.01
N LEU A 13 0.82 -4.53 13.61
CA LEU A 13 0.55 -5.84 13.03
C LEU A 13 -0.20 -5.74 11.70
N ALA A 14 -1.21 -4.87 11.61
CA ALA A 14 -1.97 -4.65 10.38
C ALA A 14 -1.06 -4.12 9.25
N LEU A 15 -0.22 -3.12 9.55
CA LEU A 15 0.74 -2.56 8.60
C LEU A 15 1.75 -3.60 8.10
N LEU A 16 2.33 -4.37 9.02
CA LEU A 16 3.28 -5.43 8.68
C LEU A 16 2.63 -6.52 7.83
N THR A 17 1.40 -6.92 8.18
CA THR A 17 0.64 -7.90 7.42
C THR A 17 0.33 -7.39 6.02
N ALA A 18 -0.15 -6.15 5.89
CA ALA A 18 -0.43 -5.54 4.59
C ALA A 18 0.83 -5.41 3.73
N PHE A 19 1.95 -5.00 4.33
CA PHE A 19 3.24 -4.92 3.62
C PHE A 19 3.72 -6.29 3.14
N ALA A 20 3.62 -7.31 3.99
CA ALA A 20 3.99 -8.67 3.63
C ALA A 20 3.12 -9.20 2.48
N LEU A 21 1.79 -9.03 2.58
CA LEU A 21 0.85 -9.44 1.53
C LEU A 21 1.09 -8.70 0.20
N ASP A 22 1.36 -7.39 0.24
CA ASP A 22 1.71 -6.60 -0.96
C ASP A 22 2.95 -7.17 -1.66
N ARG A 23 4.02 -7.42 -0.90
CA ARG A 23 5.29 -7.92 -1.45
C ARG A 23 5.19 -9.34 -1.96
N LEU A 24 4.53 -10.23 -1.21
CA LEU A 24 4.31 -11.62 -1.61
C LEU A 24 3.45 -11.70 -2.87
N THR A 25 2.37 -10.91 -2.97
CA THR A 25 1.50 -10.88 -4.15
C THR A 25 2.25 -10.38 -5.39
N LYS A 26 3.08 -9.34 -5.26
CA LYS A 26 3.92 -8.84 -6.37
C LYS A 26 4.99 -9.84 -6.80
N TRP A 27 5.59 -10.55 -5.84
CA TRP A 27 6.56 -11.60 -6.14
C TRP A 27 5.91 -12.79 -6.87
N TRP A 28 4.73 -13.23 -6.41
CA TRP A 28 3.92 -14.24 -7.10
C TRP A 28 3.56 -13.79 -8.52
N ALA A 29 3.12 -12.53 -8.70
CA ALA A 29 2.79 -11.99 -10.02
C ALA A 29 4.00 -11.99 -10.97
N LEU A 30 5.20 -11.67 -10.48
CA LEU A 30 6.44 -11.76 -11.26
C LEU A 30 6.78 -13.20 -11.66
N ALA A 31 6.53 -14.17 -10.78
CA ALA A 31 6.86 -15.58 -11.03
C ALA A 31 5.87 -16.27 -11.97
N VAL A 32 4.57 -15.97 -11.83
CA VAL A 32 3.48 -16.66 -12.52
C VAL A 32 2.95 -15.81 -13.68
N LEU A 33 2.36 -14.65 -13.37
CA LEU A 33 1.64 -13.83 -14.37
C LEU A 33 2.56 -13.25 -15.46
N ARG A 34 3.84 -13.02 -15.16
CA ARG A 34 4.80 -12.58 -16.19
C ARG A 34 5.02 -13.62 -17.30
N ARG A 35 4.85 -14.91 -16.99
CA ARG A 35 5.04 -16.02 -17.95
C ARG A 35 3.70 -16.46 -18.56
N GLU A 36 2.68 -16.60 -17.72
CA GLU A 36 1.35 -17.11 -18.09
C GLU A 36 0.45 -16.02 -18.70
N GLY A 37 0.82 -14.74 -18.58
CA GLY A 37 0.05 -13.61 -19.09
C GLY A 37 -1.12 -13.24 -18.15
N THR A 38 -2.35 -13.46 -18.59
CA THR A 38 -3.56 -13.06 -17.86
C THR A 38 -4.31 -14.28 -17.33
N ILE A 39 -4.57 -14.31 -16.02
CA ILE A 39 -5.40 -15.33 -15.37
C ILE A 39 -6.80 -14.74 -15.17
N GLN A 40 -7.81 -15.37 -15.76
CA GLN A 40 -9.21 -15.01 -15.52
C GLN A 40 -9.72 -15.68 -14.24
N VAL A 41 -10.18 -14.89 -13.28
CA VAL A 41 -10.72 -15.38 -11.99
C VAL A 41 -12.24 -15.44 -12.04
N ILE A 42 -12.88 -14.38 -12.54
CA ILE A 42 -14.32 -14.36 -12.81
C ILE A 42 -14.50 -14.05 -14.29
N PRO A 43 -15.15 -14.94 -15.06
CA PRO A 43 -15.35 -14.74 -16.49
C PRO A 43 -15.91 -13.37 -16.82
N ASN A 44 -15.24 -12.66 -17.74
CA ASN A 44 -15.58 -11.32 -18.24
C ASN A 44 -15.62 -10.18 -17.22
N ILE A 45 -15.27 -10.41 -15.94
CA ILE A 45 -15.38 -9.41 -14.87
C ILE A 45 -14.03 -9.14 -14.21
N PHE A 46 -13.29 -10.20 -13.85
CA PHE A 46 -12.09 -10.07 -13.05
C PHE A 46 -10.93 -10.92 -13.58
N HIS A 47 -9.85 -10.23 -13.91
CA HIS A 47 -8.63 -10.80 -14.46
C HIS A 47 -7.41 -10.29 -13.71
N LEU A 48 -6.45 -11.18 -13.49
CA LEU A 48 -5.14 -10.87 -12.95
C LEU A 48 -4.14 -10.81 -14.10
N THR A 49 -3.59 -9.62 -14.34
CA THR A 49 -2.62 -9.37 -15.41
C THR A 49 -1.38 -8.72 -14.81
N PHE A 50 -0.20 -9.20 -15.20
CA PHE A 50 1.04 -8.54 -14.82
C PHE A 50 1.25 -7.27 -15.66
N THR A 51 1.32 -6.12 -14.99
CA THR A 51 1.61 -4.82 -15.62
C THR A 51 2.66 -4.07 -14.81
N ILE A 52 3.53 -3.33 -15.49
CA ILE A 52 4.51 -2.45 -14.85
C ILE A 52 4.06 -1.00 -15.08
N ASN A 53 3.81 -0.27 -14.00
CA ASN A 53 3.50 1.16 -14.06
C ASN A 53 4.70 1.97 -13.56
N SER A 54 5.39 2.66 -14.47
CA SER A 54 6.52 3.55 -14.16
C SER A 54 6.09 4.98 -13.81
N GLY A 55 4.80 5.22 -13.62
CA GLY A 55 4.22 6.49 -13.16
C GLY A 55 3.27 6.28 -11.98
N ALA A 56 2.51 7.33 -11.66
CA ALA A 56 1.45 7.31 -10.65
C ALA A 56 0.14 6.74 -11.24
N ALA A 57 -1.02 7.12 -10.70
CA ALA A 57 -2.31 6.76 -11.30
C ALA A 57 -2.39 7.23 -12.76
N PHE A 58 -2.96 6.39 -13.63
CA PHE A 58 -3.06 6.64 -15.08
C PHE A 58 -1.73 6.96 -15.77
N SER A 59 -0.62 6.42 -15.25
CA SER A 59 0.74 6.66 -15.76
C SER A 59 1.18 8.12 -15.76
N ILE A 60 0.51 8.99 -14.99
CA ILE A 60 0.92 10.38 -14.81
C ILE A 60 2.34 10.39 -14.22
N LEU A 61 3.20 11.28 -14.75
CA LEU A 61 4.61 11.38 -14.37
C LEU A 61 5.44 10.10 -14.65
N SER A 62 5.08 9.33 -15.69
CA SER A 62 5.85 8.17 -16.12
C SER A 62 7.34 8.50 -16.35
N GLY A 63 8.22 7.65 -15.82
CA GLY A 63 9.67 7.83 -15.91
C GLY A 63 10.24 8.84 -14.91
N LYS A 64 9.41 9.52 -14.12
CA LYS A 64 9.84 10.44 -13.05
C LYS A 64 9.88 9.74 -11.67
N ASN A 65 10.36 8.49 -11.63
CA ASN A 65 10.35 7.65 -10.43
C ASN A 65 11.05 8.31 -9.23
N ALA A 66 12.17 9.01 -9.44
CA ALA A 66 12.88 9.70 -8.36
C ALA A 66 12.00 10.77 -7.68
N PHE A 67 11.25 11.56 -8.47
CA PHE A 67 10.31 12.54 -7.95
C PHE A 67 9.15 11.87 -7.19
N LEU A 68 8.58 10.79 -7.75
CA LEU A 68 7.48 10.07 -7.12
C LEU A 68 7.90 9.40 -5.80
N ILE A 69 9.13 8.87 -5.72
CA ILE A 69 9.70 8.32 -4.49
C ILE A 69 9.86 9.42 -3.44
N PHE A 70 10.46 10.56 -3.82
CA PHE A 70 10.60 11.70 -2.92
C PHE A 70 9.23 12.18 -2.39
N LEU A 71 8.26 12.37 -3.27
CA LEU A 71 6.91 12.78 -2.90
C LEU A 71 6.25 11.76 -1.95
N SER A 72 6.41 10.46 -2.21
CA SER A 72 5.89 9.40 -1.34
C SER A 72 6.50 9.46 0.06
N LEU A 73 7.81 9.70 0.17
CA LEU A 73 8.49 9.88 1.46
C LEU A 73 7.96 11.11 2.21
N CYS A 74 7.75 12.24 1.52
CA CYS A 74 7.14 13.43 2.11
C CYS A 74 5.73 13.15 2.65
N VAL A 75 4.90 12.42 1.90
CA VAL A 75 3.53 12.06 2.32
C VAL A 75 3.57 11.11 3.52
N ILE A 76 4.43 10.09 3.51
CA ILE A 76 4.63 9.18 4.66
C ILE A 76 5.05 9.96 5.90
N PHE A 77 6.02 10.88 5.77
CA PHE A 77 6.43 11.75 6.87
C PHE A 77 5.26 12.59 7.40
N PHE A 78 4.48 13.21 6.51
CA PHE A 78 3.32 14.02 6.89
C PHE A 78 2.24 13.20 7.61
N ILE A 79 1.98 11.97 7.15
CA ILE A 79 1.05 11.01 7.78
C ILE A 79 1.53 10.68 9.20
N ILE A 80 2.80 10.29 9.36
CA ILE A 80 3.39 9.94 10.65
C ILE A 80 3.35 11.15 11.60
N TYR A 81 3.75 12.33 11.11
CA TYR A 81 3.71 13.57 11.88
C TYR A 81 2.29 13.91 12.36
N SER A 82 1.32 13.84 11.46
CA SER A 82 -0.08 14.14 11.76
C SER A 82 -0.68 13.14 12.75
N TYR A 83 -0.31 11.86 12.65
CA TYR A 83 -0.74 10.82 13.59
C TYR A 83 -0.31 11.11 15.03
N PHE A 84 0.87 11.70 15.24
CA PHE A 84 1.32 12.09 16.59
C PHE A 84 0.74 13.41 17.09
N ARG A 85 0.15 14.22 16.20
CA ARG A 85 -0.38 15.55 16.53
C ARG A 85 -1.90 15.58 16.69
N LEU A 86 -2.64 14.73 15.98
CA LEU A 86 -4.09 14.68 16.06
C LEU A 86 -4.56 13.85 17.27
N PRO A 87 -5.70 14.21 17.91
CA PRO A 87 -6.28 13.39 18.96
C PRO A 87 -6.59 12.00 18.38
N ALA A 88 -6.00 10.98 19.00
CA ALA A 88 -6.11 9.60 18.54
C ALA A 88 -7.56 9.10 18.69
N SER A 89 -8.35 9.23 17.62
CA SER A 89 -9.65 8.58 17.48
C SER A 89 -9.48 7.32 16.63
N ARG A 90 -10.30 6.28 16.89
CA ARG A 90 -10.26 5.02 16.14
C ARG A 90 -10.46 5.23 14.63
N THR A 91 -11.28 6.22 14.28
CA THR A 91 -11.56 6.61 12.90
C THR A 91 -10.38 7.33 12.24
N THR A 92 -9.67 8.18 12.98
CA THR A 92 -8.48 8.87 12.47
C THR A 92 -7.32 7.91 12.23
N SER A 93 -7.15 6.90 13.07
CA SER A 93 -6.18 5.83 12.79
C SER A 93 -6.55 5.14 11.47
N ILE A 94 -7.75 4.56 11.38
CA ILE A 94 -8.17 3.77 10.21
C ILE A 94 -8.12 4.60 8.91
N ALA A 95 -8.57 5.86 8.94
CA ALA A 95 -8.63 6.72 7.77
C ALA A 95 -7.26 7.10 7.19
N VAL A 96 -6.21 7.15 8.01
CA VAL A 96 -4.85 7.46 7.56
C VAL A 96 -4.11 6.18 7.14
N GLY A 97 -4.84 5.07 7.00
CA GLY A 97 -4.27 3.75 6.71
C GLY A 97 -3.58 3.13 7.92
N LEU A 98 -3.97 3.55 9.13
CA LEU A 98 -3.49 3.05 10.40
C LEU A 98 -4.58 2.23 11.12
#